data_AF-A0A1U7XQP7-F1
#
_entry.id   AF-A0A1U7XQP7-F1
#
_cell.length_a   1.000
_cell.length_b   1.000
_cell.length_c   1.000
_cell.angle_alpha   90.00
_cell.angle_beta   90.00
_cell.angle_gamma   90.00
#
_symmetry.space_group_name_H-M   'P 1'
#
loop_
_entity.id
_entity.type
_entity.pdbx_description
1 polymer ?
#
loop_
_entity_poly.entity_id
_entity_poly.type
_entity_poly.pdbx_seq_one_letter_code
_entity_poly.pdbx_strand_id
1 'polypeptide(L)'
;MTNACISRFSSIQKAAVPLPGRSYHGIVFLRSFSTLAAPSFPLINYPPPSQVLTACLTQSNAPQRSDEWFALRKDKLTTSTFSTALGFWKGNRRNELWHEKVFSPDVQLIQSASRCAMDWGVLMEAVAIERYKSITGRDVSSLGFAVHSDERLGWVGASPDGLLGCLPGGGILEVKCPYNKGKPEKGLPWNTMPFYYMPQVQGQMEIMDRDWVDVYCWTPNGSTIFRVYRERSYWELMHGILWEFWWENVVPAREALSLGNEEDAKSYKPTSTHKKTGLVISRSLKLAGEAKMLCRDIAGHVEFFR
;
A
#
# COMPACT_ATOMS: atom_id res chain seq x y z
N MET A 1 -39.91 -37.23 -26.32
CA MET A 1 -40.30 -36.38 -27.47
C MET A 1 -39.54 -35.05 -27.34
N THR A 2 -38.21 -35.03 -27.49
CA THR A 2 -37.46 -34.81 -28.75
C THR A 2 -37.95 -33.63 -29.57
N ASN A 3 -37.18 -32.53 -29.59
CA ASN A 3 -36.61 -32.00 -30.83
C ASN A 3 -35.41 -31.09 -30.52
N ALA A 4 -34.23 -31.62 -30.85
CA ALA A 4 -32.98 -30.92 -30.96
C ALA A 4 -32.90 -30.23 -32.33
N CYS A 5 -32.32 -29.04 -32.39
CA CYS A 5 -31.94 -28.40 -33.64
C CYS A 5 -30.42 -28.41 -33.77
N ILE A 6 -29.93 -29.27 -34.67
CA ILE A 6 -28.54 -29.38 -35.12
C ILE A 6 -28.42 -28.56 -36.40
N SER A 7 -27.41 -27.70 -36.52
CA SER A 7 -26.92 -27.29 -37.84
C SER A 7 -25.40 -27.31 -37.87
N ARG A 8 -24.89 -27.80 -39.00
CA ARG A 8 -23.53 -28.32 -39.21
C ARG A 8 -22.56 -27.23 -39.68
N PHE A 9 -21.29 -27.49 -39.37
CA PHE A 9 -20.09 -26.83 -39.92
C PHE A 9 -20.05 -26.81 -41.45
N SER A 10 -19.49 -25.74 -42.01
CA SER A 10 -18.75 -25.79 -43.29
C SER A 10 -17.47 -24.97 -43.19
N SER A 11 -16.35 -25.64 -43.43
CA SER A 11 -14.99 -25.12 -43.48
C SER A 11 -14.65 -24.69 -44.91
N ILE A 12 -14.06 -23.51 -45.08
CA ILE A 12 -13.34 -23.15 -46.32
C ILE A 12 -11.98 -22.58 -45.93
N GLN A 13 -10.93 -23.39 -46.11
CA GLN A 13 -9.55 -22.95 -46.21
C GLN A 13 -9.24 -22.61 -47.67
N LYS A 14 -8.55 -21.49 -47.93
CA LYS A 14 -7.77 -21.30 -49.16
C LYS A 14 -6.38 -20.79 -48.80
N ALA A 15 -5.41 -21.47 -49.40
CA ALA A 15 -3.99 -21.40 -49.12
C ALA A 15 -3.26 -20.33 -49.96
N ALA A 16 -2.00 -20.14 -49.56
CA ALA A 16 -1.00 -19.17 -50.00
C ALA A 16 -0.45 -19.38 -51.43
N VAL A 17 0.29 -18.38 -51.92
CA VAL A 17 1.22 -18.46 -53.06
C VAL A 17 2.56 -17.79 -52.67
N PRO A 18 3.72 -18.33 -53.12
CA PRO A 18 5.03 -18.28 -52.44
C PRO A 18 6.06 -17.41 -53.16
N LEU A 19 7.29 -17.27 -52.61
CA LEU A 19 8.56 -17.00 -53.35
C LEU A 19 9.79 -17.20 -52.41
N PRO A 20 11.04 -17.36 -52.91
CA PRO A 20 11.75 -18.65 -52.92
C PRO A 20 13.03 -18.71 -52.03
N GLY A 21 13.62 -19.90 -51.97
CA GLY A 21 14.64 -20.30 -50.99
C GLY A 21 16.13 -20.15 -51.37
N ARG A 22 16.91 -20.18 -50.27
CA ARG A 22 18.27 -20.70 -50.00
C ARG A 22 19.34 -20.70 -51.11
N SER A 23 20.52 -20.21 -50.73
CA SER A 23 21.77 -20.95 -50.98
C SER A 23 22.68 -20.93 -49.74
N TYR A 24 23.25 -22.10 -49.44
CA TYR A 24 24.35 -22.34 -48.51
C TYR A 24 25.59 -22.57 -49.36
N HIS A 25 26.73 -21.97 -49.03
CA HIS A 25 28.07 -22.43 -49.43
C HIS A 25 28.99 -22.32 -48.22
N GLY A 26 29.53 -23.46 -47.79
CA GLY A 26 30.59 -23.53 -46.79
C GLY A 26 31.97 -23.43 -47.43
N ILE A 27 32.93 -22.84 -46.72
CA ILE A 27 34.36 -22.93 -47.02
C ILE A 27 35.14 -23.20 -45.73
N VAL A 28 36.17 -24.00 -45.90
CA VAL A 28 37.00 -24.78 -44.98
C VAL A 28 38.01 -23.94 -44.19
N PHE A 29 38.41 -24.49 -43.04
CA PHE A 29 39.49 -24.08 -42.12
C PHE A 29 40.84 -23.74 -42.79
N LEU A 30 41.49 -22.68 -42.29
CA LEU A 30 42.96 -22.59 -42.21
C LEU A 30 43.37 -21.98 -40.86
N ARG A 31 44.18 -22.73 -40.10
CA ARG A 31 44.94 -22.23 -38.95
C ARG A 31 46.22 -21.54 -39.45
N SER A 32 46.62 -20.45 -38.81
CA SER A 32 48.02 -20.04 -38.70
C SER A 32 48.17 -19.18 -37.43
N PHE A 33 49.17 -19.54 -36.63
CA PHE A 33 49.56 -18.83 -35.40
C PHE A 33 50.41 -17.60 -35.73
N SER A 34 50.31 -16.56 -34.90
CA SER A 34 51.43 -15.85 -34.24
C SER A 34 51.35 -14.31 -34.27
N THR A 35 51.92 -13.75 -33.20
CA THR A 35 52.47 -12.41 -32.95
C THR A 35 51.57 -11.26 -32.46
N LEU A 36 52.01 -10.73 -31.31
CA LEU A 36 51.54 -9.60 -30.52
C LEU A 36 51.57 -8.29 -31.31
N ALA A 37 50.47 -7.52 -31.26
CA ALA A 37 50.47 -6.07 -31.31
C ALA A 37 49.12 -5.54 -30.78
N ALA A 38 49.16 -4.67 -29.78
CA ALA A 38 47.98 -4.02 -29.22
C ALA A 38 47.41 -2.97 -30.18
N PRO A 39 46.07 -2.89 -30.36
CA PRO A 39 45.44 -1.68 -30.86
C PRO A 39 44.83 -0.91 -29.68
N SER A 40 45.32 0.32 -29.54
CA SER A 40 44.70 1.40 -28.77
C SER A 40 43.24 1.60 -29.20
N PHE A 41 42.30 1.32 -28.30
CA PHE A 41 40.88 1.62 -28.52
C PHE A 41 40.60 3.11 -28.28
N PRO A 42 39.77 3.76 -29.12
CA PRO A 42 39.34 5.13 -28.87
C PRO A 42 38.43 5.15 -27.64
N LEU A 43 38.67 6.13 -26.76
CA LEU A 43 37.80 6.49 -25.64
C LEU A 43 36.41 6.86 -26.18
N ILE A 44 35.49 5.90 -26.16
CA ILE A 44 34.06 6.18 -26.25
C ILE A 44 33.66 6.73 -24.89
N ASN A 45 33.46 8.05 -24.82
CA ASN A 45 32.82 8.72 -23.70
C ASN A 45 31.39 8.20 -23.58
N TYR A 46 31.18 7.20 -22.74
CA TYR A 46 29.85 6.93 -22.22
C TYR A 46 29.43 8.11 -21.35
N PRO A 47 28.29 8.76 -21.59
CA PRO A 47 27.75 9.69 -20.62
C PRO A 47 27.53 8.92 -19.31
N PRO A 48 27.81 9.51 -18.13
CA PRO A 48 27.56 8.85 -16.87
C PRO A 48 26.08 8.45 -16.81
N PRO A 49 25.74 7.29 -16.23
CA PRO A 49 24.34 6.93 -16.03
C PRO A 49 23.70 8.08 -15.26
N SER A 50 22.67 8.65 -15.87
CA SER A 50 21.81 9.68 -15.30
C SER A 50 21.53 9.29 -13.85
N GLN A 51 21.91 10.21 -12.95
CA GLN A 51 21.75 10.07 -11.52
C GLN A 51 20.35 9.54 -11.24
N VAL A 52 20.27 8.28 -10.82
CA VAL A 52 19.08 7.76 -10.17
C VAL A 52 18.94 8.61 -8.93
N LEU A 53 18.03 9.58 -8.98
CA LEU A 53 17.53 10.28 -7.80
C LEU A 53 17.04 9.18 -6.86
N THR A 54 17.92 8.75 -5.96
CA THR A 54 17.50 8.03 -4.77
C THR A 54 16.58 9.00 -4.07
N ALA A 55 15.28 8.75 -4.14
CA ALA A 55 14.28 9.50 -3.42
C ALA A 55 14.72 9.49 -1.96
N CYS A 56 15.26 10.61 -1.50
CA CYS A 56 15.70 10.76 -0.13
C CYS A 56 14.42 10.85 0.69
N LEU A 57 13.92 9.70 1.12
CA LEU A 57 12.78 9.63 2.02
C LEU A 57 13.16 10.45 3.26
N THR A 58 12.39 11.47 3.60
CA THR A 58 12.50 12.18 4.87
C THR A 58 11.96 11.25 5.96
N GLN A 59 12.82 10.33 6.38
CA GLN A 59 12.54 9.31 7.39
C GLN A 59 12.95 9.83 8.76
N SER A 60 12.07 9.68 9.73
CA SER A 60 12.41 9.84 11.13
C SER A 60 12.56 8.48 11.79
N ASN A 61 13.63 8.32 12.57
CA ASN A 61 13.86 7.18 13.46
C ASN A 61 13.12 7.33 14.81
N ALA A 62 12.28 8.36 14.97
CA ALA A 62 11.46 8.53 16.17
C ALA A 62 10.69 7.23 16.45
N PRO A 63 10.88 6.60 17.61
CA PRO A 63 10.21 5.35 17.95
C PRO A 63 8.69 5.51 17.82
N GLN A 64 8.03 4.52 17.22
CA GLN A 64 6.57 4.54 17.10
C GLN A 64 5.94 4.70 18.49
N ARG A 65 4.95 5.60 18.60
CA ARG A 65 4.27 5.98 19.85
C ARG A 65 5.08 6.84 20.83
N SER A 66 6.27 7.31 20.46
CA SER A 66 6.95 8.39 21.19
C SER A 66 6.26 9.75 20.99
N ASP A 67 6.49 10.70 21.88
CA ASP A 67 5.98 12.07 21.74
C ASP A 67 6.46 12.74 20.45
N GLU A 68 7.71 12.49 20.05
CA GLU A 68 8.29 12.94 18.79
C GLU A 68 7.53 12.37 17.59
N TRP A 69 7.16 11.09 17.64
CA TRP A 69 6.36 10.43 16.61
C TRP A 69 4.95 11.03 16.51
N PHE A 70 4.30 11.33 17.64
CA PHE A 70 3.01 12.00 17.65
C PHE A 70 3.10 13.42 17.08
N ALA A 71 4.15 14.17 17.42
CA ALA A 71 4.39 15.51 16.92
C ALA A 71 4.54 15.53 15.39
N LEU A 72 5.33 14.59 14.82
CA LEU A 72 5.51 14.47 13.37
C LEU A 72 4.20 14.19 12.61
N ARG A 73 3.24 13.50 13.26
CA ARG A 73 1.96 13.11 12.66
C ARG A 73 0.87 14.16 12.78
N LYS A 74 1.01 15.11 13.71
CA LYS A 74 -0.03 16.11 14.03
C LYS A 74 -0.45 16.89 12.79
N ASP A 75 0.54 17.30 11.99
CA ASP A 75 0.36 18.12 10.78
C ASP A 75 0.47 17.32 9.49
N LYS A 76 0.01 16.07 9.53
CA LYS A 76 -0.02 15.16 8.39
C LYS A 76 -1.34 14.39 8.35
N LEU A 77 -1.81 14.07 7.15
CA LEU A 77 -2.82 13.04 6.96
C LEU A 77 -2.12 11.68 6.91
N THR A 78 -2.39 10.84 7.90
CA THR A 78 -1.71 9.55 8.05
C THR A 78 -2.44 8.46 7.29
N THR A 79 -1.74 7.51 6.66
CA THR A 79 -2.35 6.44 5.85
C THR A 79 -3.45 5.65 6.58
N SER A 80 -3.31 5.46 7.89
CA SER A 80 -4.32 4.78 8.74
C SER A 80 -5.67 5.49 8.79
N THR A 81 -5.73 6.79 8.46
CA THR A 81 -6.98 7.59 8.44
C THR A 81 -7.52 7.80 7.02
N PHE A 82 -6.87 7.28 5.98
CA PHE A 82 -7.28 7.50 4.59
C PHE A 82 -8.69 6.99 4.33
N SER A 83 -9.06 5.79 4.79
CA SER A 83 -10.43 5.27 4.61
C SER A 83 -11.49 6.22 5.19
N THR A 84 -11.19 6.86 6.32
CA THR A 84 -12.06 7.88 6.94
C THR A 84 -12.12 9.16 6.10
N ALA A 85 -10.99 9.70 5.64
CA ALA A 85 -10.93 10.88 4.78
C ALA A 85 -11.65 10.65 3.43
N LEU A 86 -11.60 9.42 2.91
CA LEU A 86 -12.30 8.97 1.70
C LEU A 86 -13.80 8.77 1.90
N GLY A 87 -14.31 8.84 3.13
CA GLY A 87 -15.73 8.70 3.45
C GLY A 87 -16.24 7.26 3.52
N PHE A 88 -15.41 6.28 3.86
CA PHE A 88 -15.83 4.87 3.91
C PHE A 88 -16.86 4.57 5.00
N TRP A 89 -16.84 5.37 6.07
CA TRP A 89 -17.64 5.13 7.26
C TRP A 89 -18.90 5.98 7.25
N LYS A 90 -20.02 5.36 7.62
CA LYS A 90 -21.30 6.06 7.76
C LYS A 90 -21.24 7.12 8.87
N GLY A 91 -22.19 8.05 8.83
CA GLY A 91 -22.34 9.08 9.85
C GLY A 91 -21.36 10.24 9.65
N ASN A 92 -20.75 10.69 10.74
CA ASN A 92 -19.94 11.91 10.81
C ASN A 92 -18.42 11.67 10.85
N ARG A 93 -17.94 10.43 10.68
CA ARG A 93 -16.52 10.06 10.87
C ARG A 93 -15.54 10.91 10.06
N ARG A 94 -15.87 11.27 8.81
CA ARG A 94 -15.05 12.15 7.97
C ARG A 94 -14.94 13.56 8.56
N ASN A 95 -16.04 14.08 9.11
CA ASN A 95 -16.07 15.35 9.83
C ASN A 95 -15.34 15.25 11.18
N GLU A 96 -15.47 14.15 11.94
CA GLU A 96 -14.70 13.95 13.17
C GLU A 96 -13.19 13.99 12.90
N LEU A 97 -12.73 13.32 11.85
CA LEU A 97 -11.32 13.42 11.42
C LEU A 97 -10.93 14.84 11.01
N TRP A 98 -11.80 15.57 10.31
CA TRP A 98 -11.54 16.97 9.96
C TRP A 98 -11.39 17.82 11.22
N HIS A 99 -12.29 17.65 12.20
CA HIS A 99 -12.24 18.34 13.47
C HIS A 99 -10.95 18.01 14.24
N GLU A 100 -10.54 16.74 14.30
CA GLU A 100 -9.26 16.32 14.90
C GLU A 100 -8.05 16.96 14.21
N LYS A 101 -8.14 17.26 12.92
CA LYS A 101 -7.06 17.90 12.17
C LYS A 101 -7.08 19.41 12.28
N VAL A 102 -8.24 20.03 12.40
CA VAL A 102 -8.39 21.50 12.43
C VAL A 102 -8.20 22.04 13.84
N PHE A 103 -8.81 21.39 14.83
CA PHE A 103 -8.77 21.82 16.22
C PHE A 103 -7.72 21.01 16.98
N SER A 104 -7.08 21.62 17.98
CA SER A 104 -6.22 20.86 18.89
C SER A 104 -7.09 19.83 19.61
N PRO A 105 -6.73 18.53 19.59
CA PRO A 105 -7.56 17.51 20.18
C PRO A 105 -7.70 17.75 21.68
N ASP A 106 -8.94 17.86 22.14
CA ASP A 106 -9.24 17.73 23.56
C ASP A 106 -8.99 16.27 23.95
N VAL A 107 -8.06 16.03 24.86
CA VAL A 107 -7.45 14.70 25.17
C VAL A 107 -8.48 13.68 25.68
N GLN A 108 -9.72 14.11 25.92
CA GLN A 108 -10.68 13.37 26.74
C GLN A 108 -11.71 12.54 25.96
N LEU A 109 -11.83 12.63 24.63
CA LEU A 109 -13.01 12.11 23.92
C LEU A 109 -12.82 10.81 23.09
N ILE A 110 -11.81 9.99 23.38
CA ILE A 110 -11.77 8.62 22.82
C ILE A 110 -12.64 7.70 23.69
N GLN A 111 -13.70 7.15 23.10
CA GLN A 111 -14.59 6.17 23.73
C GLN A 111 -13.79 4.96 24.27
N SER A 112 -14.16 4.45 25.44
CA SER A 112 -13.46 3.38 26.15
C SER A 112 -13.21 2.14 25.28
N ALA A 113 -14.20 1.71 24.48
CA ALA A 113 -14.07 0.55 23.60
C ALA A 113 -13.02 0.75 22.48
N SER A 114 -12.87 1.96 21.95
CA SER A 114 -11.84 2.27 20.96
C SER A 114 -10.44 2.25 21.59
N ARG A 115 -10.32 2.74 22.84
CA ARG A 115 -9.06 2.66 23.60
C ARG A 115 -8.65 1.19 23.81
N CYS A 116 -9.56 0.34 24.30
CA CYS A 116 -9.24 -1.08 24.50
C CYS A 116 -8.80 -1.79 23.21
N ALA A 117 -9.42 -1.48 22.07
CA ALA A 117 -9.02 -2.06 20.79
C ALA A 117 -7.62 -1.59 20.34
N MET A 118 -7.29 -0.32 20.58
CA MET A 118 -5.96 0.24 20.30
C MET A 118 -4.92 -0.38 21.23
N ASP A 119 -5.19 -0.45 22.53
CA ASP A 119 -4.30 -1.05 23.54
C ASP A 119 -4.03 -2.52 23.26
N TRP A 120 -5.05 -3.27 22.83
CA TRP A 120 -4.88 -4.65 22.38
C TRP A 120 -3.93 -4.76 21.17
N GLY A 121 -4.12 -3.90 20.18
CA GLY A 121 -3.21 -3.84 19.02
C GLY A 121 -1.77 -3.57 19.44
N VAL A 122 -1.58 -2.55 20.27
CA VAL A 122 -0.29 -2.14 20.86
C VAL A 122 0.39 -3.30 21.57
N LEU A 123 -0.36 -4.00 22.42
CA LEU A 123 0.15 -5.11 23.22
C LEU A 123 0.59 -6.30 22.36
N MET A 124 -0.17 -6.61 21.31
CA MET A 124 0.01 -7.84 20.54
C MET A 124 0.86 -7.69 19.28
N GLU A 125 1.16 -6.47 18.85
CA GLU A 125 1.94 -6.18 17.64
C GLU A 125 3.31 -6.87 17.64
N ALA A 126 4.08 -6.76 18.72
CA ALA A 126 5.39 -7.40 18.83
C ALA A 126 5.28 -8.94 18.74
N VAL A 127 4.28 -9.53 19.41
CA VAL A 127 4.01 -10.97 19.37
C VAL A 127 3.66 -11.41 17.95
N ALA A 128 2.84 -10.64 17.26
CA ALA A 128 2.45 -10.90 15.89
C ALA A 128 3.64 -10.81 14.93
N ILE A 129 4.49 -9.79 15.05
CA ILE A 129 5.71 -9.65 14.22
C ILE A 129 6.64 -10.87 14.41
N GLU A 130 6.88 -11.30 15.65
CA GLU A 130 7.72 -12.48 15.89
C GLU A 130 7.10 -13.77 15.33
N ARG A 131 5.77 -13.92 15.40
CA ARG A 131 5.08 -15.05 14.75
C ARG A 131 5.20 -14.97 13.23
N TYR A 132 5.08 -13.79 12.62
CA TYR A 132 5.29 -13.59 11.19
C TYR A 132 6.70 -13.99 10.76
N LYS A 133 7.73 -13.56 11.50
CA LYS A 133 9.14 -13.96 11.26
C LYS A 133 9.30 -15.48 11.33
N SER A 134 8.73 -16.11 12.37
CA SER A 134 8.80 -17.56 12.55
C SER A 134 8.12 -18.34 11.41
N ILE A 135 6.98 -17.87 10.89
CA ILE A 135 6.26 -18.52 9.79
C ILE A 135 7.00 -18.34 8.46
N THR A 136 7.46 -17.12 8.18
CA THR A 136 7.99 -16.75 6.85
C THR A 136 9.49 -16.90 6.70
N GLY A 137 10.22 -16.98 7.81
CA GLY A 137 11.69 -16.94 7.84
C GLY A 137 12.27 -15.58 7.41
N ARG A 138 11.46 -14.54 7.27
CA ARG A 138 11.90 -13.20 6.83
C ARG A 138 12.27 -12.34 8.02
N ASP A 139 13.33 -11.55 7.86
CA ASP A 139 13.63 -10.46 8.77
C ASP A 139 12.68 -9.28 8.56
N VAL A 140 12.41 -8.56 9.65
CA VAL A 140 11.56 -7.38 9.70
C VAL A 140 12.33 -6.27 10.39
N SER A 141 12.65 -5.20 9.64
CA SER A 141 13.27 -4.00 10.20
C SER A 141 12.21 -2.97 10.56
N SER A 142 12.41 -2.21 11.64
CA SER A 142 11.50 -1.14 12.05
C SER A 142 11.70 0.14 11.24
N LEU A 143 10.64 0.94 11.11
CA LEU A 143 10.68 2.32 10.65
C LEU A 143 9.69 3.14 11.47
N GLY A 144 10.09 4.33 11.92
CA GLY A 144 9.22 5.21 12.72
C GLY A 144 8.10 5.86 11.89
N PHE A 145 8.43 6.97 11.23
CA PHE A 145 7.48 7.72 10.41
C PHE A 145 8.15 8.22 9.14
N ALA A 146 7.45 8.04 8.02
CA ALA A 146 7.86 8.50 6.70
C ALA A 146 6.88 9.53 6.17
N VAL A 147 7.42 10.59 5.59
CA VAL A 147 6.67 11.56 4.78
C VAL A 147 6.98 11.29 3.31
N HIS A 148 6.05 11.63 2.42
CA HIS A 148 6.25 11.47 0.99
C HIS A 148 7.48 12.27 0.52
N SER A 149 8.29 11.69 -0.37
CA SER A 149 9.53 12.31 -0.87
C SER A 149 9.28 13.52 -1.79
N ASP A 150 8.21 13.50 -2.58
CA ASP A 150 7.69 14.69 -3.26
C ASP A 150 7.14 15.69 -2.22
N GLU A 151 7.77 16.86 -2.14
CA GLU A 151 7.40 17.96 -1.24
C GLU A 151 5.94 18.41 -1.40
N ARG A 152 5.36 18.29 -2.61
CA ARG A 152 3.95 18.61 -2.89
C ARG A 152 2.99 17.69 -2.13
N LEU A 153 3.48 16.52 -1.73
CA LEU A 153 2.79 15.51 -0.96
C LEU A 153 3.31 15.45 0.49
N GLY A 154 4.09 16.44 0.92
CA GLY A 154 4.60 16.55 2.30
C GLY A 154 3.52 16.68 3.38
N TRP A 155 2.24 16.71 3.01
CA TRP A 155 1.09 16.69 3.90
C TRP A 155 0.57 15.28 4.20
N VAL A 156 1.02 14.23 3.50
CA VAL A 156 0.70 12.83 3.82
C VAL A 156 1.88 12.13 4.48
N GLY A 157 1.59 11.14 5.34
CA GLY A 157 2.63 10.34 5.99
C GLY A 157 2.19 8.94 6.39
N ALA A 158 3.17 8.06 6.60
CA ALA A 158 2.98 6.65 6.88
C ALA A 158 3.87 6.18 8.04
N SER A 159 3.36 5.22 8.82
CA SER A 159 4.15 4.39 9.74
C SER A 159 3.81 2.94 9.42
N PRO A 160 4.69 2.19 8.75
CA PRO A 160 4.52 0.75 8.62
C PRO A 160 4.89 0.05 9.93
N ASP A 161 4.39 -1.16 10.13
CA ASP A 161 4.79 -1.99 11.28
C ASP A 161 6.14 -2.68 11.03
N GLY A 162 6.57 -2.76 9.77
CA GLY A 162 7.92 -3.16 9.41
C GLY A 162 8.25 -3.03 7.92
N LEU A 163 9.54 -3.14 7.60
CA LEU A 163 10.05 -3.24 6.24
C LEU A 163 10.60 -4.62 5.97
N LEU A 164 10.38 -5.09 4.75
CA LEU A 164 10.73 -6.44 4.31
C LEU A 164 11.73 -6.35 3.15
N GLY A 165 12.98 -6.72 3.40
CA GLY A 165 14.04 -6.68 2.40
C GLY A 165 14.51 -5.26 2.02
N CYS A 166 15.52 -5.19 1.15
CA CYS A 166 16.11 -3.94 0.67
C CYS A 166 15.49 -3.46 -0.64
N LEU A 167 15.71 -2.19 -0.99
CA LEU A 167 15.42 -1.68 -2.33
C LEU A 167 16.50 -2.09 -3.33
N PRO A 168 16.15 -2.27 -4.62
CA PRO A 168 14.79 -2.33 -5.18
C PRO A 168 14.07 -3.65 -4.83
N GLY A 169 12.73 -3.64 -4.82
CA GLY A 169 11.92 -4.85 -4.63
C GLY A 169 11.57 -5.23 -3.19
N GLY A 170 11.99 -4.43 -2.20
CA GLY A 170 11.54 -4.53 -0.82
C GLY A 170 10.03 -4.29 -0.68
N GLY A 171 9.45 -4.82 0.39
CA GLY A 171 8.04 -4.66 0.73
C GLY A 171 7.83 -4.05 2.11
N ILE A 172 6.56 -4.01 2.50
CA ILE A 172 6.09 -3.49 3.78
C ILE A 172 5.41 -4.62 4.55
N LEU A 173 5.55 -4.63 5.86
CA LEU A 173 4.71 -5.42 6.77
C LEU A 173 3.69 -4.48 7.43
N GLU A 174 2.42 -4.86 7.33
CA GLU A 174 1.32 -4.22 8.06
C GLU A 174 0.60 -5.28 8.91
N VAL A 175 0.71 -5.16 10.23
CA VAL A 175 0.17 -6.07 11.22
C VAL A 175 -1.17 -5.57 11.73
N LYS A 176 -2.12 -6.50 11.84
CA LYS A 176 -3.44 -6.24 12.42
C LYS A 176 -3.76 -7.30 13.45
N CYS A 177 -4.12 -6.84 14.65
CA CYS A 177 -4.56 -7.68 15.76
C CYS A 177 -6.02 -7.33 16.11
N PRO A 178 -7.03 -7.94 15.46
CA PRO A 178 -8.43 -7.56 15.66
C PRO A 178 -8.91 -7.79 17.10
N TYR A 179 -9.56 -6.79 17.69
CA TYR A 179 -10.14 -6.88 19.04
C TYR A 179 -11.51 -7.60 19.09
N ASN A 180 -12.03 -8.01 17.93
CA ASN A 180 -13.25 -8.82 17.78
C ASN A 180 -14.42 -8.39 18.68
N LYS A 181 -14.78 -7.10 18.64
CA LYS A 181 -15.87 -6.51 19.44
C LYS A 181 -15.72 -6.74 20.96
N GLY A 182 -14.50 -6.66 21.48
CA GLY A 182 -14.22 -6.87 22.90
C GLY A 182 -13.94 -8.30 23.31
N LYS A 183 -13.78 -9.20 22.34
CA LYS A 183 -13.57 -10.64 22.58
C LYS A 183 -12.42 -11.19 21.72
N PRO A 184 -11.19 -10.65 21.85
CA PRO A 184 -10.05 -11.04 21.04
C PRO A 184 -9.74 -12.55 21.12
N GLU A 185 -10.02 -13.19 22.26
CA GLU A 185 -9.85 -14.63 22.49
C GLU A 185 -10.73 -15.49 21.58
N LYS A 186 -11.81 -14.91 21.02
CA LYS A 186 -12.69 -15.58 20.03
C LYS A 186 -12.40 -15.15 18.59
N GLY A 187 -11.40 -14.28 18.40
CA GLY A 187 -11.04 -13.75 17.09
C GLY A 187 -10.44 -14.85 16.22
N LEU A 188 -10.90 -14.92 14.97
CA LEU A 188 -10.31 -15.76 13.93
C LEU A 188 -9.61 -14.87 12.91
N PRO A 189 -8.51 -15.34 12.29
CA PRO A 189 -7.87 -14.60 11.23
C PRO A 189 -8.81 -14.46 10.03
N TRP A 190 -8.58 -13.45 9.20
CA TRP A 190 -9.49 -13.16 8.10
C TRP A 190 -9.37 -14.19 6.99
N ASN A 191 -10.52 -14.65 6.49
CA ASN A 191 -10.59 -15.50 5.30
C ASN A 191 -10.37 -14.72 4.00
N THR A 192 -10.72 -13.43 3.99
CA THR A 192 -10.57 -12.53 2.86
C THR A 192 -10.01 -11.20 3.36
N MET A 193 -9.25 -10.51 2.50
CA MET A 193 -8.65 -9.23 2.85
C MET A 193 -9.76 -8.16 3.08
N PRO A 194 -9.80 -7.46 4.23
CA PRO A 194 -10.80 -6.42 4.42
C PRO A 194 -10.50 -5.18 3.56
N PHE A 195 -11.43 -4.85 2.67
CA PHE A 195 -11.25 -3.80 1.66
C PHE A 195 -10.95 -2.41 2.24
N TYR A 196 -11.40 -2.11 3.45
CA TYR A 196 -11.21 -0.81 4.09
C TYR A 196 -9.76 -0.55 4.54
N TYR A 197 -8.86 -1.55 4.49
CA TYR A 197 -7.42 -1.36 4.64
C TYR A 197 -6.70 -1.03 3.33
N MET A 198 -7.33 -1.22 2.16
CA MET A 198 -6.69 -0.90 0.87
C MET A 198 -6.18 0.54 0.79
N PRO A 199 -6.93 1.57 1.24
CA PRO A 199 -6.40 2.93 1.24
C PRO A 199 -5.12 3.10 2.05
N GLN A 200 -5.06 2.47 3.23
CA GLN A 200 -3.91 2.57 4.11
C GLN A 200 -2.67 1.99 3.44
N VAL A 201 -2.76 0.76 2.95
CA VAL A 201 -1.59 0.03 2.46
C VAL A 201 -1.11 0.53 1.09
N GLN A 202 -2.03 0.97 0.23
CA GLN A 202 -1.68 1.61 -1.03
C GLN A 202 -1.01 2.96 -0.79
N GLY A 203 -1.46 3.73 0.21
CA GLY A 203 -0.78 4.94 0.66
C GLY A 203 0.61 4.69 1.23
N GLN A 204 0.80 3.61 1.99
CA GLN A 204 2.13 3.23 2.49
C GLN A 204 3.09 2.90 1.35
N MET A 205 2.65 2.07 0.39
CA MET A 205 3.45 1.73 -0.80
C MET A 205 3.83 2.95 -1.65
N GLU A 206 2.93 3.94 -1.75
CA GLU A 206 3.22 5.19 -2.44
C GLU A 206 4.27 6.02 -1.70
N ILE A 207 4.01 6.36 -0.42
CA ILE A 207 4.86 7.24 0.39
C ILE A 207 6.28 6.69 0.53
N MET A 208 6.39 5.37 0.63
CA MET A 208 7.65 4.70 0.94
C MET A 208 8.36 4.15 -0.29
N ASP A 209 7.78 4.33 -1.46
CA ASP A 209 8.23 3.77 -2.72
C ASP A 209 8.53 2.26 -2.61
N ARG A 210 7.48 1.48 -2.36
CA ARG A 210 7.52 0.02 -2.23
C ARG A 210 6.48 -0.61 -3.16
N ASP A 211 6.78 -1.79 -3.69
CA ASP A 211 5.95 -2.42 -4.73
C ASP A 211 4.85 -3.32 -4.16
N TRP A 212 5.01 -3.78 -2.92
CA TRP A 212 4.08 -4.71 -2.29
C TRP A 212 4.08 -4.57 -0.77
N VAL A 213 2.98 -5.03 -0.17
CA VAL A 213 2.80 -5.17 1.28
C VAL A 213 2.35 -6.58 1.61
N ASP A 214 2.82 -7.10 2.73
CA ASP A 214 2.15 -8.18 3.45
C ASP A 214 1.25 -7.59 4.52
N VAL A 215 -0.04 -7.80 4.36
CA VAL A 215 -1.01 -7.54 5.42
C VAL A 215 -1.19 -8.81 6.23
N TYR A 216 -0.77 -8.75 7.48
CA TYR A 216 -0.76 -9.87 8.39
C TYR A 216 -1.83 -9.69 9.46
N CYS A 217 -2.85 -10.56 9.42
CA CYS A 217 -3.88 -10.63 10.45
C CYS A 217 -3.49 -11.69 11.47
N TRP A 218 -3.24 -11.27 12.70
CA TRP A 218 -2.91 -12.16 13.81
C TRP A 218 -4.02 -12.17 14.85
N THR A 219 -4.39 -13.37 15.30
CA THR A 219 -5.28 -13.59 16.45
C THR A 219 -4.71 -14.70 17.35
N PRO A 220 -5.21 -14.83 18.59
CA PRO A 220 -4.82 -15.95 19.45
C PRO A 220 -5.13 -17.33 18.86
N ASN A 221 -6.06 -17.42 17.90
CA ASN A 221 -6.52 -18.67 17.30
C ASN A 221 -5.89 -18.98 15.93
N GLY A 222 -5.01 -18.11 15.43
CA GLY A 222 -4.37 -18.30 14.14
C GLY A 222 -3.95 -16.99 13.46
N SER A 223 -3.47 -17.10 12.23
CA SER A 223 -3.09 -15.92 11.45
C SER A 223 -3.29 -16.10 9.94
N THR A 224 -3.38 -15.01 9.20
CA THR A 224 -3.37 -15.02 7.73
C THR A 224 -2.47 -13.93 7.17
N ILE A 225 -1.76 -14.23 6.08
CA ILE A 225 -0.93 -13.27 5.34
C ILE A 225 -1.58 -13.05 3.98
N PHE A 226 -1.88 -11.79 3.65
CA PHE A 226 -2.31 -11.37 2.32
C PHE A 226 -1.23 -10.51 1.67
N ARG A 227 -0.87 -10.82 0.42
CA ARG A 227 -0.03 -9.96 -0.39
C ARG A 227 -0.87 -9.04 -1.26
N VAL A 228 -0.57 -7.74 -1.18
CA VAL A 228 -1.15 -6.69 -2.01
C VAL A 228 -0.04 -6.00 -2.78
N TYR A 229 -0.25 -5.78 -4.07
CA TYR A 229 0.68 -5.04 -4.93
C TYR A 229 0.23 -3.59 -5.11
N ARG A 230 1.19 -2.69 -5.31
CA ARG A 230 0.94 -1.26 -5.56
C ARG A 230 0.12 -1.10 -6.83
N GLU A 231 -0.94 -0.29 -6.74
CA GLU A 231 -1.81 0.05 -7.87
C GLU A 231 -1.87 1.58 -8.00
N ARG A 232 -1.16 2.09 -9.02
CA ARG A 232 -0.97 3.52 -9.25
C ARG A 232 -2.26 4.26 -9.60
N SER A 233 -3.13 3.67 -10.42
CA SER A 233 -4.44 4.27 -10.76
C SER A 233 -5.37 4.35 -9.56
N TYR A 234 -5.26 3.41 -8.61
CA TYR A 234 -5.99 3.48 -7.35
C TYR A 234 -5.44 4.60 -6.45
N TRP A 235 -4.11 4.76 -6.38
CA TRP A 235 -3.51 5.92 -5.71
C TRP A 235 -4.00 7.24 -6.32
N GLU A 236 -3.96 7.41 -7.64
CA GLU A 236 -4.44 8.63 -8.32
C GLU A 236 -5.90 8.95 -7.98
N LEU A 237 -6.77 7.93 -7.96
CA LEU A 237 -8.17 8.07 -7.55
C LEU A 237 -8.29 8.55 -6.11
N MET A 238 -7.56 7.93 -5.17
CA MET A 238 -7.60 8.32 -3.77
C MET A 238 -7.01 9.70 -3.54
N HIS A 239 -5.86 9.98 -4.15
CA HIS A 239 -5.11 11.21 -3.98
C HIS A 239 -5.98 12.42 -4.28
N GLY A 240 -6.79 12.42 -5.36
CA GLY A 240 -7.69 13.53 -5.64
C GLY A 240 -8.73 13.80 -4.53
N ILE A 241 -9.19 12.77 -3.83
CA ILE A 241 -10.16 12.90 -2.73
C ILE A 241 -9.45 13.31 -1.43
N LEU A 242 -8.27 12.74 -1.17
CA LEU A 242 -7.45 13.12 -0.01
C LEU A 242 -6.97 14.57 -0.12
N TRP A 243 -6.65 15.01 -1.35
CA TRP A 243 -6.24 16.38 -1.65
C TRP A 243 -7.37 17.37 -1.36
N GLU A 244 -8.61 17.11 -1.79
CA GLU A 244 -9.77 17.94 -1.44
C GLU A 244 -9.95 17.99 0.08
N PHE A 245 -9.97 16.83 0.75
CA PHE A 245 -10.09 16.79 2.20
C PHE A 245 -9.02 17.65 2.90
N TRP A 246 -7.79 17.65 2.42
CA TRP A 246 -6.72 18.39 3.06
C TRP A 246 -6.71 19.88 2.69
N TRP A 247 -6.65 20.19 1.39
CA TRP A 247 -6.42 21.54 0.89
C TRP A 247 -7.69 22.38 0.71
N GLU A 248 -8.86 21.76 0.53
CA GLU A 248 -10.13 22.49 0.47
C GLU A 248 -10.85 22.53 1.81
N ASN A 249 -10.56 21.61 2.75
CA ASN A 249 -11.24 21.58 4.05
C ASN A 249 -10.33 21.85 5.25
N VAL A 250 -9.20 21.13 5.40
CA VAL A 250 -8.39 21.22 6.63
C VAL A 250 -7.56 22.51 6.68
N VAL A 251 -6.80 22.79 5.62
CA VAL A 251 -5.89 23.94 5.55
C VAL A 251 -6.61 25.28 5.69
N PRO A 252 -7.64 25.60 4.89
CA PRO A 252 -8.32 26.89 5.02
C PRO A 252 -9.04 27.04 6.37
N ALA A 253 -9.54 25.96 6.96
CA ALA A 253 -10.12 26.01 8.30
C ALA A 253 -9.07 26.36 9.37
N ARG A 254 -7.86 25.80 9.27
CA ARG A 254 -6.74 26.15 10.17
C ARG A 254 -6.31 27.61 9.99
N GLU A 255 -6.29 28.11 8.75
CA GLU A 255 -5.99 29.51 8.45
C GLU A 255 -7.03 30.45 9.06
N ALA A 256 -8.32 30.16 8.87
CA ALA A 256 -9.42 30.93 9.50
C ALA A 256 -9.32 30.94 11.04
N LEU A 257 -9.00 29.80 11.66
CA LEU A 257 -8.77 29.74 13.11
C LEU A 257 -7.56 30.55 13.57
N SER A 258 -6.47 30.56 12.79
CA SER A 258 -5.28 31.37 13.10
C SER A 258 -5.57 32.87 13.08
N LEU A 259 -6.61 33.29 12.35
CA LEU A 259 -7.13 34.66 12.31
C LEU A 259 -8.21 34.91 13.39
N GLY A 260 -8.53 33.93 14.23
CA GLY A 260 -9.55 34.04 15.27
C GLY A 260 -11.00 33.94 14.77
N ASN A 261 -11.22 33.45 13.55
CA ASN A 261 -12.54 33.37 12.93
C ASN A 261 -13.09 31.92 12.96
N GLU A 262 -13.66 31.52 14.10
CA GLU A 262 -14.21 30.17 14.28
C GLU A 262 -15.41 29.86 13.38
N GLU A 263 -16.26 30.85 13.10
CA GLU A 263 -17.44 30.64 12.25
C GLU A 263 -17.04 30.40 10.79
N ASP A 264 -16.05 31.13 10.29
CA ASP A 264 -15.50 30.87 8.96
C ASP A 264 -14.79 29.51 8.89
N ALA A 265 -14.04 29.12 9.93
CA ALA A 265 -13.43 27.79 10.00
C ALA A 265 -14.46 26.66 9.86
N LYS A 266 -15.66 26.81 10.45
CA LYS A 266 -16.76 25.83 10.34
C LYS A 266 -17.34 25.74 8.92
N SER A 267 -17.19 26.76 8.09
CA SER A 267 -17.69 26.76 6.71
C SER A 267 -16.95 25.76 5.81
N TYR A 268 -15.69 25.46 6.13
CA TYR A 268 -14.84 24.51 5.40
C TYR A 268 -15.06 23.04 5.79
N LYS A 269 -16.04 22.77 6.66
CA LYS A 269 -16.36 21.42 7.11
C LYS A 269 -16.74 20.51 5.93
N PRO A 270 -16.12 19.33 5.78
CA PRO A 270 -16.44 18.43 4.69
C PRO A 270 -17.80 17.75 4.87
N THR A 271 -18.42 17.40 3.75
CA THR A 271 -19.55 16.45 3.72
C THR A 271 -19.13 15.08 4.25
N SER A 272 -20.09 14.27 4.72
CA SER A 272 -19.82 12.92 5.24
C SER A 272 -19.14 11.99 4.23
N THR A 273 -19.38 12.22 2.94
CA THR A 273 -18.78 11.47 1.83
C THR A 273 -18.39 12.42 0.69
N HIS A 274 -17.45 12.00 -0.14
CA HIS A 274 -17.08 12.69 -1.38
C HIS A 274 -17.85 12.07 -2.56
N LYS A 275 -18.05 12.83 -3.65
CA LYS A 275 -18.77 12.36 -4.86
C LYS A 275 -18.20 11.07 -5.47
N LYS A 276 -16.92 10.78 -5.25
CA LYS A 276 -16.22 9.56 -5.70
C LYS A 276 -16.10 8.46 -4.64
N THR A 277 -16.67 8.63 -3.43
CA THR A 277 -16.58 7.64 -2.34
C THR A 277 -17.06 6.25 -2.77
N GLY A 278 -18.19 6.16 -3.48
CA GLY A 278 -18.70 4.87 -3.99
C GLY A 278 -17.73 4.18 -4.96
N LEU A 279 -17.06 4.96 -5.84
CA LEU A 279 -16.09 4.43 -6.79
C LEU A 279 -14.84 3.90 -6.08
N VAL A 280 -14.29 4.62 -5.10
CA VAL A 280 -13.11 4.17 -4.37
C VAL A 280 -13.40 2.95 -3.51
N ILE A 281 -14.60 2.83 -2.91
CA ILE A 281 -15.03 1.62 -2.21
C ILE A 281 -15.12 0.42 -3.17
N SER A 282 -15.71 0.62 -4.35
CA SER A 282 -15.80 -0.44 -5.38
C SER A 282 -14.41 -0.92 -5.81
N ARG A 283 -13.47 0.02 -6.03
CA ARG A 283 -12.07 -0.32 -6.36
C ARG A 283 -11.35 -1.02 -5.21
N SER A 284 -11.58 -0.60 -3.95
CA SER A 284 -11.05 -1.31 -2.77
C SER A 284 -11.54 -2.75 -2.69
N LEU A 285 -12.83 -2.99 -2.93
CA LEU A 285 -13.41 -4.33 -2.91
C LEU A 285 -12.79 -5.22 -3.97
N LYS A 286 -12.58 -4.68 -5.19
CA LYS A 286 -11.90 -5.39 -6.27
C LYS A 286 -10.48 -5.78 -5.88
N LEU A 287 -9.66 -4.81 -5.44
CA LEU A 287 -8.26 -5.06 -5.06
C LEU A 287 -8.14 -6.04 -3.89
N ALA A 288 -9.05 -5.94 -2.92
CA ALA A 288 -9.08 -6.87 -1.79
C ALA A 288 -9.46 -8.30 -2.21
N GLY A 289 -10.31 -8.46 -3.23
CA GLY A 289 -10.62 -9.77 -3.83
C GLY A 289 -9.47 -10.34 -4.67
N GLU A 290 -8.61 -9.49 -5.22
CA GLU A 290 -7.40 -9.87 -5.97
C GLU A 290 -6.18 -10.10 -5.05
N ALA A 291 -6.25 -9.68 -3.79
CA ALA A 291 -5.19 -9.87 -2.81
C ALA A 291 -4.93 -11.35 -2.56
N LYS A 292 -3.71 -11.79 -2.81
CA LYS A 292 -3.32 -13.20 -2.70
C LYS A 292 -3.10 -13.58 -1.25
N MET A 293 -3.89 -14.51 -0.72
CA MET A 293 -3.54 -15.18 0.54
C MET A 293 -2.27 -15.99 0.31
N LEU A 294 -1.21 -15.73 1.05
CA LEU A 294 0.06 -16.47 0.97
C LEU A 294 0.13 -17.59 1.99
N CYS A 295 -0.46 -17.36 3.16
CA CYS A 295 -0.36 -18.25 4.29
C CYS A 295 -1.61 -18.15 5.16
N ARG A 296 -1.99 -19.28 5.74
CA ARG A 296 -2.97 -19.38 6.82
C ARG A 296 -2.42 -20.31 7.90
N ASP A 297 -2.48 -19.87 9.13
CA ASP A 297 -2.18 -20.64 10.33
C ASP A 297 -3.45 -20.75 11.16
N ILE A 298 -3.87 -21.98 11.48
CA ILE A 298 -4.98 -22.24 12.41
C ILE A 298 -4.50 -23.26 13.43
N ALA A 299 -4.57 -22.91 14.71
CA ALA A 299 -4.14 -23.78 15.81
C ALA A 299 -2.73 -24.40 15.63
N GLY A 300 -1.80 -23.66 15.00
CA GLY A 300 -0.43 -24.10 14.77
C GLY A 300 -0.22 -24.89 13.48
N HIS A 301 -1.29 -25.21 12.74
CA HIS A 301 -1.17 -25.80 11.41
C HIS A 301 -1.03 -24.70 10.36
N VAL A 302 0.14 -24.64 9.73
CA VAL A 302 0.49 -23.63 8.73
C VAL A 302 0.33 -24.20 7.32
N GLU A 303 -0.51 -23.55 6.52
CA GLU A 303 -0.74 -23.86 5.11
C GLU A 303 -0.29 -22.67 4.25
N PHE A 304 0.51 -22.97 3.22
CA PHE A 304 0.97 -21.99 2.24
C PHE A 304 0.22 -22.14 0.92
N PHE A 305 -0.15 -21.00 0.32
CA PHE A 305 -0.91 -20.94 -0.91
C PHE A 305 -0.01 -20.42 -2.05
N ARG A 306 -0.07 -21.10 -3.19
CA ARG A 306 0.73 -20.80 -4.39
C ARG A 306 0.09 -19.77 -5.30
#